data_AF-A0A508X893-F1
#
_entry.id   AF-A0A508X893-F1
#
_cell.length_a   1.000
_cell.length_b   1.000
_cell.length_c   1.000
_cell.angle_alpha   90.00
_cell.angle_beta   90.00
_cell.angle_gamma   90.00
#
_symmetry.space_group_name_H-M   'P 1'
#
loop_
_entity.id
_entity.type
_entity.pdbx_description
1 polymer ?
#
loop_
_entity_poly.entity_id
_entity_poly.type
_entity_poly.pdbx_seq_one_letter_code
_entity_poly.pdbx_strand_id
1 'polypeptide(L)'
;MEDSLHPAAVAHLPPFITAPGQTDVLFNVMIVFVLLMVFVVGILYLRLHALPEHMAHGASKVQLQIVGVLALIALFTHNHLFWIAALLLAMVEFPNFSSPVESIARSLAKMADRHDGTDEPVTSAQPAPMPPRANESHASPPQWVPLEIEPVAGDDKAERRG
;
A
#
# COMPACT_ATOMS: atom_id res chain seq x y z
N MET A 1 -12.74 35.94 -60.59
CA MET A 1 -11.82 35.09 -61.35
C MET A 1 -11.89 33.73 -60.70
N GLU A 2 -12.65 32.83 -61.30
CA GLU A 2 -12.76 31.42 -60.87
C GLU A 2 -11.46 30.73 -61.32
N ASP A 3 -10.51 30.59 -60.41
CA ASP A 3 -9.32 29.77 -60.68
C ASP A 3 -9.77 28.32 -60.75
N SER A 4 -10.05 27.88 -61.98
CA SER A 4 -10.45 26.52 -62.30
C SER A 4 -9.27 25.61 -61.97
N LEU A 5 -9.35 24.92 -60.83
CA LEU A 5 -8.34 23.95 -60.40
C LEU A 5 -8.01 23.02 -61.57
N HIS A 6 -6.73 22.95 -61.93
CA HIS A 6 -6.29 22.16 -63.06
C HIS A 6 -6.67 20.69 -62.84
N PRO A 7 -7.43 20.03 -63.74
CA PRO A 7 -7.97 18.68 -63.52
C PRO A 7 -6.90 17.62 -63.28
N ALA A 8 -5.65 17.85 -63.74
CA ALA A 8 -4.53 17.01 -63.37
C ALA A 8 -4.28 17.04 -61.85
N ALA A 9 -4.35 18.19 -61.18
CA ALA A 9 -4.01 18.35 -59.77
C ALA A 9 -4.91 17.58 -58.80
N VAL A 10 -6.15 17.25 -59.20
CA VAL A 10 -7.11 16.50 -58.37
C VAL A 10 -6.89 14.99 -58.48
N ALA A 11 -6.30 14.51 -59.58
CA ALA A 11 -6.17 13.08 -59.87
C ALA A 11 -5.15 12.33 -59.00
N HIS A 12 -4.27 13.05 -58.29
CA HIS A 12 -3.19 12.48 -57.47
C HIS A 12 -3.24 12.94 -56.01
N LEU A 13 -4.41 13.40 -55.54
CA LEU A 13 -4.55 13.73 -54.13
C LEU A 13 -4.60 12.45 -53.28
N PRO A 14 -3.89 12.43 -52.13
CA PRO A 14 -4.02 11.35 -51.17
C PRO A 14 -5.47 11.17 -50.73
N PRO A 15 -5.90 9.93 -50.42
CA PRO A 15 -7.30 9.60 -50.17
C PRO A 15 -7.93 10.30 -48.96
N PHE A 16 -7.13 10.91 -48.09
CA PHE A 16 -7.58 11.67 -46.92
C PHE A 16 -7.81 13.17 -47.21
N ILE A 17 -7.50 13.66 -48.41
CA ILE A 17 -7.76 15.05 -48.82
C ILE A 17 -9.10 15.11 -49.54
N THR A 18 -10.03 15.91 -49.02
CA THR A 18 -11.40 16.00 -49.52
C THR A 18 -11.58 17.17 -50.48
N ALA A 19 -12.41 16.98 -51.51
CA ALA A 19 -12.71 18.02 -52.50
C ALA A 19 -13.56 19.17 -51.90
N PRO A 20 -13.54 20.37 -52.51
CA PRO A 20 -14.35 21.50 -52.06
C PRO A 20 -15.85 21.15 -52.00
N GLY A 21 -16.53 21.53 -50.93
CA GLY A 21 -17.96 21.25 -50.73
C GLY A 21 -18.28 19.85 -50.19
N GLN A 22 -17.27 19.04 -49.86
CA GLN A 22 -17.43 17.75 -49.17
C GLN A 22 -16.98 17.84 -47.70
N THR A 23 -17.42 16.90 -46.87
CA THR A 23 -17.02 16.82 -45.46
C THR A 23 -15.54 16.46 -45.34
N ASP A 24 -14.76 17.25 -44.60
CA ASP A 24 -13.35 16.99 -44.34
C ASP A 24 -13.15 15.79 -43.40
N VAL A 25 -12.78 14.65 -43.98
CA VAL A 25 -12.59 13.38 -43.28
C VAL A 25 -11.37 13.44 -42.38
N LEU A 26 -10.25 14.02 -42.85
CA LEU A 26 -9.02 14.12 -42.06
C LEU A 26 -9.25 14.98 -40.81
N PHE A 27 -9.91 16.12 -40.98
CA PHE A 27 -10.26 17.01 -39.88
C PHE A 27 -11.11 16.30 -38.83
N ASN A 28 -12.16 15.58 -39.25
CA ASN A 28 -13.03 14.85 -38.32
C ASN A 28 -12.29 13.73 -37.58
N VAL A 29 -11.44 12.97 -38.28
CA VAL A 29 -10.60 11.93 -37.65
C VAL A 29 -9.64 12.56 -36.64
N MET A 30 -9.03 13.69 -36.98
CA MET A 30 -8.14 14.42 -36.06
C MET A 30 -8.87 14.97 -34.84
N ILE A 31 -10.11 15.48 -34.99
CA ILE A 31 -10.92 15.89 -33.84
C ILE A 31 -11.12 14.72 -32.88
N VAL A 32 -11.59 13.57 -33.39
CA VAL A 32 -11.82 12.38 -32.57
C VAL A 32 -10.52 11.90 -31.93
N PHE A 33 -9.43 11.86 -32.69
CA PHE A 33 -8.11 11.47 -32.20
C PHE A 33 -7.63 12.40 -31.08
N VAL A 34 -7.72 13.71 -31.25
CA VAL A 34 -7.31 14.69 -30.23
C VAL A 34 -8.16 14.56 -28.98
N LEU A 35 -9.48 14.38 -29.11
CA LEU A 35 -10.36 14.15 -27.96
C LEU A 35 -9.94 12.90 -27.19
N LEU A 36 -9.74 11.77 -27.88
CA LEU A 36 -9.26 10.54 -27.25
C LEU A 36 -7.89 10.74 -26.58
N MET A 37 -6.96 11.42 -27.25
CA MET A 37 -5.63 11.72 -26.72
C MET A 37 -5.71 12.56 -25.44
N VAL A 38 -6.56 13.59 -25.41
CA VAL A 38 -6.79 14.43 -24.23
C VAL A 38 -7.34 13.59 -23.07
N PHE A 39 -8.29 12.69 -23.32
CA PHE A 39 -8.78 11.79 -22.28
C PHE A 39 -7.70 10.83 -21.77
N VAL A 40 -6.93 10.21 -22.67
CA VAL A 40 -5.85 9.30 -22.29
C VAL A 40 -4.79 10.01 -21.45
N VAL A 41 -4.31 11.17 -21.92
CA VAL A 41 -3.31 11.97 -21.21
C VAL A 41 -3.88 12.52 -19.90
N GLY A 42 -5.14 12.98 -19.89
CA GLY A 42 -5.81 13.46 -18.69
C GLY A 42 -5.96 12.39 -17.63
N ILE A 43 -6.40 11.18 -18.01
CA ILE A 43 -6.50 10.04 -17.09
C ILE A 43 -5.12 9.64 -16.58
N LEU A 44 -4.11 9.57 -17.47
CA LEU A 44 -2.75 9.25 -17.08
C LEU A 44 -2.20 10.28 -16.08
N TYR A 45 -2.43 11.57 -16.33
CA TYR A 45 -2.02 12.66 -15.47
C TYR A 45 -2.65 12.56 -14.07
N LEU A 46 -3.98 12.36 -14.01
CA LEU A 46 -4.69 12.17 -12.74
C LEU A 46 -4.21 10.91 -12.01
N ARG A 47 -3.98 9.81 -12.73
CA ARG A 47 -3.47 8.56 -12.16
C ARG A 47 -2.06 8.71 -11.61
N LEU A 48 -1.16 9.41 -12.32
CA LEU A 48 0.21 9.64 -11.87
C LEU A 48 0.27 10.52 -10.61
N HIS A 49 -0.65 11.47 -10.48
CA HIS A 49 -0.78 12.31 -9.28
C HIS A 49 -1.41 11.57 -8.09
N ALA A 50 -2.17 10.50 -8.33
CA ALA A 50 -2.69 9.62 -7.27
C ALA A 50 -1.68 8.56 -6.81
N LEU A 51 -0.57 8.35 -7.53
CA LEU A 51 0.47 7.37 -7.14
C LEU A 51 1.07 7.59 -5.74
N PRO A 52 1.39 8.83 -5.30
CA PRO A 52 1.92 9.05 -3.96
C PRO A 52 1.00 8.51 -2.86
N GLU A 53 -0.33 8.65 -3.02
CA GLU A 53 -1.31 8.12 -2.09
C GLU A 53 -1.27 6.58 -2.06
N HIS A 54 -1.25 5.94 -3.22
CA HIS A 54 -1.17 4.47 -3.33
C HIS A 54 0.13 3.90 -2.73
N MET A 55 1.25 4.59 -2.88
CA MET A 55 2.54 4.14 -2.34
C MET A 55 2.60 4.27 -0.81
N ALA A 56 1.89 5.23 -0.22
CA ALA A 56 1.85 5.43 1.23
C ALA A 56 0.90 4.48 1.98
N HIS A 57 0.31 3.46 1.33
CA HIS A 57 -0.65 2.54 1.97
C HIS A 57 -0.05 1.65 3.07
N GLY A 58 1.29 1.49 3.13
CA GLY A 58 1.99 0.84 4.24
C GLY A 58 2.36 1.77 5.40
N ALA A 59 2.10 3.07 5.26
CA ALA A 59 2.55 4.10 6.18
C ALA A 59 1.49 4.50 7.23
N SER A 60 1.91 5.32 8.20
CA SER A 60 0.99 5.87 9.21
C SER A 60 -0.12 6.73 8.57
N LYS A 61 -1.30 6.76 9.20
CA LYS A 61 -2.46 7.57 8.77
C LYS A 61 -2.11 9.04 8.52
N VAL A 62 -1.21 9.61 9.32
CA VAL A 62 -0.76 11.00 9.21
C VAL A 62 0.12 11.19 7.98
N GLN A 63 1.02 10.26 7.67
CA GLN A 63 1.85 10.31 6.47
C GLN A 63 0.99 10.27 5.21
N LEU A 64 -0.03 9.40 5.17
CA LEU A 64 -0.98 9.34 4.06
C LEU A 64 -1.72 10.67 3.86
N GLN A 65 -2.15 11.33 4.93
CA GLN A 65 -2.78 12.65 4.86
C GLN A 65 -1.83 13.73 4.32
N ILE A 66 -0.58 13.76 4.80
CA ILE A 66 0.41 14.74 4.34
C ILE A 66 0.71 14.52 2.86
N VAL A 67 0.97 13.28 2.45
CA VAL A 67 1.24 12.93 1.05
C VAL A 67 0.05 13.27 0.15
N GLY A 68 -1.18 12.98 0.59
CA GLY A 68 -2.40 13.32 -0.13
C GLY A 68 -2.62 14.83 -0.28
N VAL A 69 -2.35 15.61 0.77
CA VAL A 69 -2.43 17.09 0.70
C VAL A 69 -1.36 17.66 -0.23
N LEU A 70 -0.13 17.15 -0.19
CA LEU A 70 0.93 17.58 -1.13
C LEU A 70 0.56 17.27 -2.58
N ALA A 71 0.01 16.08 -2.84
CA ALA A 71 -0.46 15.71 -4.18
C ALA A 71 -1.63 16.59 -4.64
N LEU A 72 -2.56 16.95 -3.76
CA LEU A 72 -3.67 17.85 -4.05
C LEU A 72 -3.17 19.27 -4.38
N ILE A 73 -2.21 19.79 -3.62
CA ILE A 73 -1.57 21.09 -3.91
C ILE A 73 -0.82 21.03 -5.25
N ALA A 74 -0.09 19.95 -5.52
CA ALA A 74 0.59 19.76 -6.80
C ALA A 74 -0.39 19.79 -7.98
N LEU A 75 -1.57 19.17 -7.82
CA LEU A 75 -2.61 19.12 -8.84
C LEU A 75 -3.23 20.51 -9.10
N PHE A 76 -3.57 21.24 -8.04
CA PHE A 76 -4.20 22.56 -8.14
C PHE A 76 -3.23 23.63 -8.67
N THR A 77 -1.98 23.60 -8.23
CA THR A 77 -0.96 24.57 -8.61
C THR A 77 -0.23 24.19 -9.91
N HIS A 78 -0.31 22.93 -10.35
CA HIS A 78 0.46 22.40 -11.49
C HIS A 78 1.99 22.48 -11.29
N ASN A 79 2.46 22.58 -10.04
CA ASN A 79 3.88 22.65 -9.72
C ASN A 79 4.43 21.25 -9.39
N HIS A 80 5.28 20.73 -10.28
CA HIS A 80 5.90 19.40 -10.18
C HIS A 80 6.72 19.19 -8.90
N LEU A 81 7.23 20.26 -8.27
CA LEU A 81 8.03 20.15 -7.06
C LEU A 81 7.24 19.50 -5.91
N PHE A 82 5.97 19.84 -5.75
CA PHE A 82 5.12 19.26 -4.71
C PHE A 82 4.81 17.79 -4.97
N TRP A 83 4.64 17.40 -6.23
CA TRP A 83 4.44 15.99 -6.60
C TRP A 83 5.71 15.16 -6.38
N ILE A 84 6.88 15.69 -6.77
CA ILE A 84 8.18 15.05 -6.50
C ILE A 84 8.40 14.92 -4.99
N ALA A 85 8.11 15.96 -4.22
CA ALA A 85 8.20 15.92 -2.76
C ALA A 85 7.25 14.86 -2.16
N ALA A 86 6.02 14.75 -2.66
CA ALA A 86 5.06 13.73 -2.23
C ALA A 86 5.57 12.31 -2.50
N LEU A 87 6.16 12.06 -3.68
CA LEU A 87 6.77 10.78 -4.02
C LEU A 87 7.97 10.45 -3.11
N LEU A 88 8.89 11.40 -2.93
CA LEU A 88 10.04 11.22 -2.05
C LEU A 88 9.59 10.92 -0.61
N LEU A 89 8.57 11.65 -0.13
CA LEU A 89 8.00 11.44 1.20
C LEU A 89 7.25 10.12 1.33
N ALA A 90 6.57 9.65 0.27
CA ALA A 90 5.89 8.36 0.25
C ALA A 90 6.87 7.18 0.23
N MET A 91 8.06 7.35 -0.35
CA MET A 91 9.09 6.30 -0.42
C MET A 91 9.84 6.08 0.91
N VAL A 92 9.82 7.08 1.81
CA VAL A 92 10.45 6.97 3.14
C VAL A 92 9.38 6.65 4.18
N GLU A 93 9.44 5.48 4.80
CA GLU A 93 8.53 5.13 5.90
C GLU A 93 8.93 5.87 7.19
N PHE A 94 8.07 6.75 7.70
CA PHE A 94 8.30 7.38 8.99
C PHE A 94 7.82 6.46 10.11
N PRO A 95 8.65 6.15 11.12
CA PRO A 95 8.22 5.34 12.25
C PRO A 95 7.22 6.12 13.12
N ASN A 96 6.33 5.37 13.79
CA ASN A 96 5.32 5.98 14.65
C ASN A 96 5.92 6.44 15.99
N PHE A 97 6.28 7.73 16.08
CA PHE A 97 6.87 8.33 17.28
C PHE A 97 5.87 8.62 18.41
N SER A 98 4.56 8.52 18.17
CA SER A 98 3.55 8.82 19.19
C SER A 98 3.35 7.68 20.19
N SER A 99 3.41 6.43 19.73
CA SER A 99 3.18 5.26 20.59
C SER A 99 4.16 5.13 21.76
N PRO A 100 5.49 5.35 21.59
CA PRO A 100 6.41 5.36 22.72
C PRO A 100 6.13 6.49 23.72
N VAL A 101 5.79 7.69 23.24
CA VAL A 101 5.50 8.85 24.10
C VAL A 101 4.22 8.61 24.91
N GLU A 102 3.19 8.04 24.30
CA GLU A 102 1.94 7.70 24.98
C GLU A 102 2.15 6.61 26.04
N SER A 103 3.04 5.64 25.78
CA SER A 103 3.44 4.63 26.76
C SER A 103 4.13 5.26 27.98
N ILE A 104 5.02 6.22 27.76
CA ILE A 104 5.70 6.96 28.83
C ILE A 104 4.70 7.78 29.65
N ALA A 105 3.80 8.52 28.99
CA ALA A 105 2.77 9.31 29.67
C ALA A 105 1.85 8.44 30.52
N ARG A 106 1.44 7.27 30.01
CA ARG A 106 0.61 6.30 30.73
C ARG A 106 1.34 5.69 31.92
N SER A 107 2.64 5.42 31.78
CA SER A 107 3.48 4.91 32.86
C SER A 107 3.67 5.96 33.97
N LEU A 108 3.92 7.23 33.59
CA LEU A 108 3.98 8.34 34.55
C LEU A 108 2.63 8.56 35.26
N ALA A 109 1.51 8.54 34.52
CA ALA A 109 0.18 8.69 35.11
C ALA A 109 -0.09 7.62 36.17
N LYS A 110 0.30 6.36 35.92
CA LYS A 110 0.19 5.27 36.90
C LYS A 110 1.11 5.45 38.12
N MET A 111 2.27 6.09 37.96
CA MET A 111 3.17 6.38 39.08
C MET A 111 2.63 7.53 39.94
N ALA A 112 2.06 8.56 39.33
CA ALA A 112 1.42 9.67 40.04
C ALA A 112 0.17 9.22 40.81
N ASP A 113 -0.66 8.36 40.20
CA ASP A 113 -1.88 7.81 40.82
C ASP A 113 -1.55 6.92 42.04
N ARG A 114 -0.40 6.22 42.00
CA ARG A 114 0.15 5.48 43.15
C ARG A 114 0.69 6.36 44.27
N HIS A 115 0.96 7.63 44.01
CA HIS A 115 1.50 8.56 44.99
C HIS A 115 0.41 9.37 45.70
N ASP A 116 -0.69 9.68 45.01
CA ASP A 116 -1.88 10.35 45.58
C ASP A 116 -2.86 9.37 46.24
N GLY A 117 -2.75 8.06 45.96
CA GLY A 117 -3.46 7.00 46.67
C GLY A 117 -2.95 6.82 48.09
N THR A 118 -3.74 7.26 49.06
CA THR A 118 -3.57 6.97 50.50
C THR A 118 -3.30 5.48 50.72
N ASP A 119 -2.25 5.16 51.47
CA ASP A 119 -1.93 3.81 51.93
C ASP A 119 -3.20 3.13 52.51
N GLU A 120 -3.68 2.09 51.86
CA GLU A 120 -4.46 1.03 52.51
C GLU A 120 -3.54 -0.20 52.64
N PRO A 121 -3.35 -0.74 53.86
CA PRO A 121 -2.43 -1.82 54.11
C PRO A 121 -3.01 -3.18 53.65
N VAL A 122 -2.19 -3.90 52.88
CA VAL A 122 -2.07 -5.37 52.68
C VAL A 122 -3.31 -6.25 52.94
N THR A 123 -3.71 -7.04 51.94
CA THR A 123 -4.11 -8.44 52.22
C THR A 123 -3.09 -9.40 51.64
N SER A 124 -2.18 -9.82 52.52
CA SER A 124 -1.50 -11.09 52.45
C SER A 124 -2.55 -12.17 52.73
N ALA A 125 -3.19 -12.72 51.70
CA ALA A 125 -3.95 -13.94 51.84
C ALA A 125 -3.00 -15.15 51.74
N GLN A 126 -2.54 -15.57 52.93
CA GLN A 126 -2.22 -16.94 53.38
C GLN A 126 -1.80 -18.03 52.35
N PRO A 127 -0.72 -18.79 52.63
CA PRO A 127 -0.40 -20.03 51.91
C PRO A 127 -1.56 -21.04 52.04
N ALA A 128 -1.96 -21.64 50.92
CA ALA A 128 -2.88 -22.77 50.91
C ALA A 128 -2.34 -23.94 51.78
N PRO A 129 -3.20 -24.70 52.48
CA PRO A 129 -2.75 -25.82 53.30
C PRO A 129 -2.10 -26.90 52.42
N MET A 130 -0.85 -27.25 52.75
CA MET A 130 -0.17 -28.43 52.21
C MET A 130 -0.98 -29.69 52.55
N PRO A 131 -1.33 -30.55 51.58
CA PRO A 131 -1.61 -31.95 51.88
C PRO A 131 -0.32 -32.66 52.32
N PRO A 132 -0.41 -33.68 53.18
CA PRO A 132 0.76 -34.32 53.76
C PRO A 132 1.61 -34.98 52.67
N ARG A 133 2.89 -34.60 52.61
CA ARG A 133 3.91 -35.30 51.83
C ARG A 133 4.11 -36.70 52.40
N ALA A 134 3.52 -37.69 51.75
CA ALA A 134 4.09 -39.03 51.70
C ALA A 134 5.04 -39.08 50.49
N ASN A 135 6.33 -39.04 50.82
CA ASN A 135 7.48 -39.37 50.01
C ASN A 135 7.20 -40.51 49.01
N GLU A 136 7.40 -40.30 47.69
CA GLU A 136 8.23 -41.18 46.84
C GLU A 136 8.82 -40.37 45.66
N SER A 137 10.11 -40.61 45.46
CA SER A 137 11.03 -40.06 44.46
C SER A 137 10.64 -40.45 43.04
N HIS A 138 10.57 -39.49 42.10
CA HIS A 138 11.08 -39.65 40.72
C HIS A 138 11.23 -38.27 40.04
N ALA A 139 12.47 -37.80 39.93
CA ALA A 139 12.83 -36.72 39.03
C ALA A 139 12.85 -37.26 37.59
N SER A 140 11.95 -36.76 36.73
CA SER A 140 12.07 -36.89 35.27
C SER A 140 12.28 -35.50 34.67
N PRO A 141 13.34 -35.28 33.87
CA PRO A 141 13.68 -33.97 33.32
C PRO A 141 12.70 -33.54 32.21
N PRO A 142 12.64 -32.23 31.87
CA PRO A 142 11.67 -31.69 30.93
C PRO A 142 11.85 -32.27 29.52
N GLN A 143 10.80 -32.90 29.01
CA GLN A 143 10.70 -33.45 27.67
C GLN A 143 10.41 -32.33 26.66
N TRP A 144 11.46 -31.62 26.25
CA TRP A 144 11.51 -30.99 24.93
C TRP A 144 11.24 -32.06 23.87
N VAL A 145 10.29 -31.80 22.97
CA VAL A 145 9.86 -32.72 21.89
C VAL A 145 10.55 -32.30 20.59
N PRO A 146 11.49 -33.07 20.05
CA PRO A 146 11.84 -32.99 18.65
C PRO A 146 10.67 -33.51 17.80
N LEU A 147 10.26 -32.75 16.78
CA LEU A 147 9.38 -33.24 15.72
C LEU A 147 10.13 -34.34 14.97
N GLU A 148 9.98 -35.58 15.43
CA GLU A 148 10.37 -36.79 14.70
C GLU A 148 9.48 -36.87 13.45
N ILE A 149 10.02 -36.55 12.29
CA ILE A 149 9.37 -36.82 11.01
C ILE A 149 9.39 -38.34 10.85
N GLU A 150 8.23 -38.97 11.00
CA GLU A 150 8.07 -40.40 10.73
C GLU A 150 8.51 -40.69 9.28
N PRO A 151 9.49 -41.57 9.03
CA PRO A 151 9.72 -42.05 7.68
C PRO A 151 8.59 -43.01 7.35
N VAL A 152 7.72 -42.61 6.41
CA VAL A 152 6.70 -43.47 5.82
C VAL A 152 7.37 -44.76 5.36
N ALA A 153 7.03 -45.88 6.00
CA ALA A 153 7.45 -47.21 5.60
C ALA A 153 6.89 -47.50 4.21
N GLY A 154 7.73 -47.27 3.19
CA GLY A 154 7.48 -47.65 1.81
C GLY A 154 7.44 -49.18 1.70
N ASP A 155 6.30 -49.65 1.21
CA ASP A 155 5.95 -51.04 0.94
C ASP A 155 6.89 -51.65 -0.10
N ASP A 156 7.89 -52.40 0.36
CA ASP A 156 8.94 -53.02 -0.46
C ASP A 156 8.45 -54.36 -1.03
N LYS A 157 7.39 -54.32 -1.84
CA LYS A 157 6.78 -55.52 -2.44
C LYS A 157 6.36 -55.34 -3.89
N ALA A 158 7.29 -54.92 -4.75
CA ALA A 158 7.06 -54.92 -6.20
C ALA A 158 8.32 -55.14 -7.04
N GLU A 159 9.15 -56.15 -6.75
CA GLU A 159 10.22 -56.52 -7.69
C GLU A 159 10.63 -58.00 -7.62
N ARG A 160 9.71 -58.92 -7.95
CA ARG A 160 10.01 -60.30 -8.40
C ARG A 160 8.90 -60.84 -9.31
N ARG A 161 8.81 -60.34 -10.55
CA ARG A 161 8.23 -61.03 -11.71
C ARG A 161 8.45 -60.16 -12.96
N GLY A 162 9.36 -60.60 -13.83
CA GLY A 162 9.67 -59.96 -15.11
C GLY A 162 11.12 -60.21 -15.50
#